data_AF-A0A370GCW3-F1
#
_entry.id   AF-A0A370GCW3-F1
#
_cell.length_a   1.000
_cell.length_b   1.000
_cell.length_c   1.000
_cell.angle_alpha   90.00
_cell.angle_beta   90.00
_cell.angle_gamma   90.00
#
_symmetry.space_group_name_H-M   'P 1'
#
loop_
_entity.id
_entity.type
_entity.pdbx_description
1 polymer ?
#
loop_
_entity_poly.entity_id
_entity_poly.type
_entity_poly.pdbx_seq_one_letter_code
_entity_poly.pdbx_strand_id
1 'polypeptide(L)'
;MNITPLIRTLFISCAAAALFAGCSSNGAATDNQNNQNRAEHQQTDEKNKPHDTASGKQTNQDHPSKVEDQGGTNDDQSSAAPDGQDSQDNMDLSKEKAAEVLQKLKNTFMVETGKGGIVKNYDTINALLAHFKTVMSEDLAQSYLNVFFEMYDGKPKMIATEPPSWLEPDTDYQFKRLNPTTYHVVQRQISDLTGNREYTFELKYEGDHWIVNKISSVKIQKLTKNEAEEIVRQRLGNEIKQSTIVEYDHMEKDQYVVHVYDWIKDGQTTHTATYGWYKVNPATGEFTSLFGNNESMAEQIKERATYVRNALVKGDMATLANYVHPEKGLLISPYEHISDDAVVFKKEEIPSLLKMSKTIVWGNEDGSGKPMNSTPKEYFQRYQDFSNTDKGTFDDLKQRGNIPINIKDIFPNSHVVEFYHPGTEQNSKMDWSSLYIVFQKDSKGEWKTVALVSGQWTI
;
A
#
# COMPACT_ATOMS: atom_id res chain seq x y z
N MET A 1 -26.08 -10.21 -58.16
CA MET A 1 -27.29 -10.92 -57.71
C MET A 1 -27.29 -10.95 -56.20
N ASN A 2 -28.46 -10.88 -55.56
CA ASN A 2 -28.60 -11.01 -54.10
C ASN A 2 -28.41 -12.50 -53.71
N ILE A 3 -28.28 -12.87 -52.42
CA ILE A 3 -29.39 -13.06 -51.47
C ILE A 3 -28.87 -13.03 -50.01
N THR A 4 -29.76 -12.68 -49.09
CA THR A 4 -29.59 -12.53 -47.62
C THR A 4 -29.32 -13.84 -46.87
N PRO A 5 -28.92 -13.76 -45.59
CA PRO A 5 -29.82 -14.27 -44.54
C PRO A 5 -30.08 -13.23 -43.42
N LEU A 6 -31.32 -12.93 -43.01
CA LEU A 6 -32.31 -13.71 -42.25
C LEU A 6 -32.13 -13.58 -40.72
N ILE A 7 -32.76 -12.54 -40.15
CA ILE A 7 -32.85 -12.26 -38.71
C ILE A 7 -33.83 -13.24 -38.05
N ARG A 8 -33.55 -13.69 -36.83
CA ARG A 8 -34.54 -14.33 -35.93
C ARG A 8 -34.72 -13.51 -34.65
N THR A 9 -35.88 -12.89 -34.53
CA THR A 9 -36.37 -12.27 -33.30
C THR A 9 -36.77 -13.35 -32.29
N LEU A 10 -36.52 -13.13 -31.00
CA LEU A 10 -37.18 -13.84 -29.91
C LEU A 10 -37.79 -12.83 -28.94
N PHE A 11 -39.11 -12.89 -28.76
CA PHE A 11 -39.81 -12.13 -27.73
C PHE A 11 -39.88 -12.94 -26.43
N ILE A 12 -39.66 -12.30 -25.29
CA ILE A 12 -40.19 -12.74 -23.99
C ILE A 12 -40.91 -11.54 -23.36
N SER A 13 -42.06 -11.79 -22.73
CA SER A 13 -43.04 -10.78 -22.34
C SER A 13 -42.75 -10.11 -20.99
N CYS A 14 -43.24 -8.89 -20.85
CA CYS A 14 -43.33 -8.18 -19.57
C CYS A 14 -44.15 -8.94 -18.52
N ALA A 15 -43.82 -8.72 -17.25
CA ALA A 15 -44.79 -8.62 -16.16
C ALA A 15 -44.29 -7.58 -15.14
N ALA A 16 -45.04 -6.49 -14.99
CA ALA A 16 -44.81 -5.48 -13.96
C ALA A 16 -46.12 -5.23 -13.21
N ALA A 17 -46.08 -5.25 -11.88
CA ALA A 17 -47.23 -4.99 -11.03
C ALA A 17 -46.79 -4.18 -9.82
N ALA A 18 -47.29 -2.95 -9.72
CA ALA A 18 -47.15 -2.10 -8.54
C ALA A 18 -48.50 -1.97 -7.84
N LEU A 19 -48.51 -1.92 -6.51
CA LEU A 19 -49.66 -1.54 -5.70
C LEU A 19 -49.25 -0.55 -4.61
N PHE A 20 -50.25 0.16 -4.07
CA PHE A 20 -50.11 1.50 -3.50
C PHE A 20 -50.01 1.57 -1.97
N ALA A 21 -49.59 2.76 -1.52
CA ALA A 21 -49.42 3.29 -0.17
C ALA A 21 -50.56 3.05 0.86
N GLY A 22 -50.24 3.22 2.16
CA GLY A 22 -51.24 3.19 3.26
C GLY A 22 -50.76 3.60 4.67
N CYS A 23 -50.64 4.90 4.93
CA CYS A 23 -50.96 5.62 6.19
C CYS A 23 -50.54 5.12 7.62
N SER A 24 -49.66 5.90 8.25
CA SER A 24 -49.95 6.75 9.46
C SER A 24 -49.70 6.29 10.92
N SER A 25 -49.37 7.32 11.73
CA SER A 25 -49.59 7.56 13.19
C SER A 25 -48.72 6.91 14.30
N ASN A 26 -47.93 7.79 14.94
CA ASN A 26 -47.74 8.07 16.38
C ASN A 26 -47.97 6.98 17.47
N GLY A 27 -47.02 6.92 18.42
CA GLY A 27 -47.31 7.38 19.79
C GLY A 27 -46.92 6.48 20.97
N ALA A 28 -46.33 7.11 22.02
CA ALA A 28 -45.98 6.59 23.36
C ALA A 28 -44.96 5.40 23.41
N ALA A 29 -43.98 5.30 24.31
CA ALA A 29 -43.64 5.93 25.59
C ALA A 29 -44.32 5.38 26.87
N THR A 30 -43.66 4.39 27.49
CA THR A 30 -43.52 4.13 28.95
C THR A 30 -42.28 3.22 29.12
N ASP A 31 -41.28 3.49 29.95
CA ASP A 31 -41.19 3.61 31.42
C ASP A 31 -41.23 2.30 32.21
N ASN A 32 -40.03 1.82 32.62
CA ASN A 32 -39.67 1.42 33.98
C ASN A 32 -38.13 1.20 34.02
N GLN A 33 -37.31 2.02 34.67
CA GLN A 33 -37.19 2.44 36.09
C GLN A 33 -36.34 1.49 36.97
N ASN A 34 -35.32 2.11 37.59
CA ASN A 34 -34.63 1.72 38.85
C ASN A 34 -33.84 0.39 38.84
N ASN A 35 -32.82 0.18 39.68
CA ASN A 35 -32.20 0.95 40.76
C ASN A 35 -30.67 0.82 40.59
N GLN A 36 -29.80 1.84 40.66
CA GLN A 36 -29.46 2.77 41.75
C GLN A 36 -28.85 2.10 43.01
N ASN A 37 -27.81 2.74 43.56
CA ASN A 37 -27.03 2.42 44.79
C ASN A 37 -25.92 1.36 44.64
N ARG A 38 -24.81 1.41 45.40
CA ARG A 38 -24.12 2.51 46.14
C ARG A 38 -22.72 2.00 46.53
N ALA A 39 -21.75 2.90 46.77
CA ALA A 39 -20.41 2.54 47.26
C ALA A 39 -20.29 2.63 48.79
N GLU A 40 -19.67 1.62 49.41
CA GLU A 40 -18.99 1.54 50.72
C GLU A 40 -18.24 0.18 50.69
N HIS A 41 -16.93 -0.01 50.94
CA HIS A 41 -15.92 0.46 51.92
C HIS A 41 -15.77 -0.48 53.14
N GLN A 42 -14.60 -0.42 53.82
CA GLN A 42 -14.02 -1.41 54.78
C GLN A 42 -13.31 -2.61 54.08
N GLN A 43 -12.04 -2.97 54.33
CA GLN A 43 -11.00 -2.66 55.34
C GLN A 43 -10.97 -3.52 56.62
N THR A 44 -9.92 -4.34 56.71
CA THR A 44 -9.16 -4.78 57.90
C THR A 44 -7.71 -4.98 57.39
N ASP A 45 -6.59 -4.53 57.98
CA ASP A 45 -6.13 -4.36 59.38
C ASP A 45 -5.93 -5.70 60.13
N GLU A 46 -4.84 -5.97 60.84
CA GLU A 46 -3.63 -5.18 61.18
C GLU A 46 -2.35 -5.87 60.56
N LYS A 47 -1.05 -5.72 60.92
CA LYS A 47 -0.19 -4.99 61.91
C LYS A 47 1.27 -5.03 61.33
N ASN A 48 2.37 -4.45 61.84
CA ASN A 48 2.72 -3.69 63.05
C ASN A 48 3.96 -2.77 62.79
N LYS A 49 4.47 -2.09 63.82
CA LYS A 49 5.80 -1.40 63.95
C LYS A 49 6.36 -1.69 65.36
N PRO A 50 7.40 -1.03 65.93
CA PRO A 50 8.51 -0.16 65.44
C PRO A 50 9.93 -0.75 65.79
N HIS A 51 11.11 -0.17 65.52
CA HIS A 51 11.72 1.05 66.11
C HIS A 51 13.09 1.39 65.45
N ASP A 52 13.68 2.53 65.85
CA ASP A 52 14.90 3.19 65.32
C ASP A 52 16.22 2.72 65.97
N THR A 53 17.39 3.11 65.41
CA THR A 53 18.37 4.05 66.05
C THR A 53 19.71 4.20 65.28
N ALA A 54 20.01 5.43 64.83
CA ALA A 54 21.29 6.20 64.63
C ALA A 54 22.71 5.60 64.31
N SER A 55 23.55 6.50 63.73
CA SER A 55 25.05 6.53 63.65
C SER A 55 25.74 5.75 62.50
N GLY A 56 26.87 6.18 61.88
CA GLY A 56 27.64 7.45 61.96
C GLY A 56 29.13 7.33 61.47
N LYS A 57 29.75 8.45 61.01
CA LYS A 57 31.15 8.64 60.45
C LYS A 57 31.36 8.18 58.97
N GLN A 58 32.08 8.87 58.06
CA GLN A 58 33.42 9.55 58.00
C GLN A 58 34.60 8.57 57.75
N THR A 59 35.68 8.84 56.96
CA THR A 59 36.23 10.10 56.36
C THR A 59 37.22 9.85 55.17
N ASN A 60 37.87 10.93 54.67
CA ASN A 60 39.00 11.05 53.68
C ASN A 60 38.57 11.16 52.20
N GLN A 61 39.02 12.11 51.34
CA GLN A 61 40.32 12.82 51.12
C GLN A 61 41.39 11.92 50.49
N ASP A 62 42.14 12.31 49.43
CA ASP A 62 42.85 13.59 49.23
C ASP A 62 42.88 14.17 47.79
N HIS A 63 43.53 15.33 47.64
CA HIS A 63 43.83 16.05 46.39
C HIS A 63 45.33 16.37 46.32
N PRO A 64 45.99 16.26 45.13
CA PRO A 64 46.83 17.38 44.66
C PRO A 64 46.89 17.49 43.12
N SER A 65 47.35 18.57 42.47
CA SER A 65 47.56 19.97 42.87
C SER A 65 47.73 20.83 41.60
N LYS A 66 47.68 22.16 41.73
CA LYS A 66 47.78 23.14 40.63
C LYS A 66 49.16 23.81 40.59
N VAL A 67 49.66 24.11 39.40
CA VAL A 67 50.75 25.06 39.07
C VAL A 67 50.30 25.72 37.74
N GLU A 68 50.11 27.03 37.55
CA GLU A 68 51.07 28.19 37.61
C GLU A 68 52.08 28.17 36.44
N ASP A 69 52.42 29.26 35.74
CA ASP A 69 52.10 30.70 35.89
C ASP A 69 52.26 31.45 34.52
N GLN A 70 51.84 32.73 34.45
CA GLN A 70 52.17 33.78 33.45
C GLN A 70 51.61 33.64 32.02
N GLY A 71 51.28 34.73 31.30
CA GLY A 71 51.23 36.15 31.68
C GLY A 71 51.65 37.10 30.55
N GLY A 72 50.79 38.07 30.19
CA GLY A 72 51.15 39.14 29.22
C GLY A 72 49.94 39.76 28.50
N THR A 73 49.77 41.07 28.65
CA THR A 73 48.85 41.92 27.87
C THR A 73 49.61 42.63 26.74
N ASN A 74 48.89 43.12 25.72
CA ASN A 74 48.85 44.54 25.32
C ASN A 74 47.96 44.75 24.09
N ASP A 75 47.65 46.02 23.81
CA ASP A 75 46.50 46.47 23.03
C ASP A 75 46.75 46.75 21.53
N ASP A 76 45.63 46.75 20.78
CA ASP A 76 45.15 47.87 19.95
C ASP A 76 44.95 47.67 18.42
N GLN A 77 43.94 48.39 17.91
CA GLN A 77 43.64 48.81 16.53
C GLN A 77 43.45 47.80 15.37
N SER A 78 42.16 47.54 15.09
CA SER A 78 41.48 47.89 13.82
C SER A 78 42.07 47.44 12.46
N SER A 79 41.43 46.45 11.80
CA SER A 79 40.46 46.71 10.69
C SER A 79 40.12 45.47 9.83
N ALA A 80 38.83 45.14 9.73
CA ALA A 80 38.22 44.37 8.64
C ALA A 80 36.69 44.53 8.70
N ALA A 81 36.00 44.45 7.56
CA ALA A 81 34.53 44.46 7.51
C ALA A 81 33.96 43.03 7.74
N PRO A 82 32.72 42.89 8.23
CA PRO A 82 32.03 41.59 8.19
C PRO A 82 31.73 41.22 6.74
N ASP A 83 32.24 40.07 6.30
CA ASP A 83 32.04 39.58 4.93
C ASP A 83 30.66 38.92 4.76
N GLY A 84 30.09 39.00 3.55
CA GLY A 84 28.68 38.75 3.31
C GLY A 84 28.31 37.29 3.05
N GLN A 85 27.87 36.56 4.08
CA GLN A 85 27.32 35.20 3.95
C GLN A 85 25.90 35.07 4.54
N ASP A 86 24.89 35.69 3.92
CA ASP A 86 23.47 35.55 4.38
C ASP A 86 22.40 35.76 3.30
N SER A 87 22.76 35.77 2.00
CA SER A 87 21.88 36.24 0.92
C SER A 87 21.38 35.18 -0.07
N GLN A 88 21.81 33.92 0.04
CA GLN A 88 21.57 32.90 -0.98
C GLN A 88 20.59 31.79 -0.55
N ASP A 89 20.58 31.37 0.72
CA ASP A 89 19.66 30.34 1.23
C ASP A 89 18.21 30.84 1.42
N ASN A 90 18.01 32.16 1.57
CA ASN A 90 16.69 32.76 1.80
C ASN A 90 15.79 32.82 0.55
N MET A 91 16.34 32.59 -0.65
CA MET A 91 15.59 32.61 -1.93
C MET A 91 15.18 31.22 -2.45
N ASP A 92 15.52 30.12 -1.78
CA ASP A 92 15.04 28.79 -2.20
C ASP A 92 13.61 28.52 -1.69
N LEU A 93 12.70 28.24 -2.63
CA LEU A 93 11.33 27.87 -2.32
C LEU A 93 11.25 26.35 -2.04
N SER A 94 10.74 25.97 -0.88
CA SER A 94 10.46 24.56 -0.55
C SER A 94 9.09 24.13 -1.08
N LYS A 95 8.85 22.81 -1.18
CA LYS A 95 7.56 22.26 -1.67
C LYS A 95 6.40 22.68 -0.76
N GLU A 96 6.66 22.81 0.53
CA GLU A 96 5.72 23.21 1.58
C GLU A 96 5.38 24.70 1.46
N LYS A 97 6.40 25.58 1.40
CA LYS A 97 6.22 27.02 1.16
C LYS A 97 5.47 27.29 -0.16
N ALA A 98 5.72 26.50 -1.20
CA ALA A 98 5.00 26.58 -2.47
C ALA A 98 3.50 26.28 -2.30
N ALA A 99 3.14 25.30 -1.47
CA ALA A 99 1.76 25.02 -1.12
C ALA A 99 1.13 26.13 -0.25
N GLU A 100 1.88 26.71 0.69
CA GLU A 100 1.42 27.87 1.48
C GLU A 100 1.07 29.07 0.59
N VAL A 101 1.89 29.39 -0.43
CA VAL A 101 1.60 30.44 -1.41
C VAL A 101 0.31 30.16 -2.18
N LEU A 102 0.05 28.90 -2.55
CA LEU A 102 -1.16 28.50 -3.28
C LEU A 102 -2.41 28.40 -2.40
N GLN A 103 -2.25 28.11 -1.11
CA GLN A 103 -3.33 28.28 -0.12
C GLN A 103 -3.62 29.78 0.11
N LYS A 104 -2.59 30.63 0.17
CA LYS A 104 -2.74 32.09 0.27
C LYS A 104 -3.50 32.64 -0.94
N LEU A 105 -3.19 32.19 -2.17
CA LEU A 105 -3.96 32.51 -3.39
C LEU A 105 -5.46 32.21 -3.21
N LYS A 106 -5.81 30.97 -2.84
CA LYS A 106 -7.19 30.52 -2.61
C LYS A 106 -7.88 31.40 -1.57
N ASN A 107 -7.24 31.64 -0.44
CA ASN A 107 -7.82 32.42 0.67
C ASN A 107 -7.99 33.90 0.29
N THR A 108 -7.10 34.48 -0.51
CA THR A 108 -7.20 35.86 -1.00
C THR A 108 -8.35 36.02 -2.01
N PHE A 109 -8.61 35.03 -2.85
CA PHE A 109 -9.75 35.04 -3.79
C PHE A 109 -11.12 34.93 -3.08
N MET A 110 -11.19 34.19 -1.98
CA MET A 110 -12.43 33.91 -1.22
C MET A 110 -12.90 35.12 -0.39
N VAL A 111 -13.21 36.23 -1.06
CA VAL A 111 -13.69 37.47 -0.43
C VAL A 111 -15.10 37.35 0.15
N GLU A 112 -15.35 38.06 1.26
CA GLU A 112 -16.67 38.06 1.90
C GLU A 112 -17.76 38.68 1.01
N THR A 113 -18.84 37.92 0.81
CA THR A 113 -20.05 38.38 0.10
C THR A 113 -21.27 38.50 1.03
N GLY A 114 -22.19 39.39 0.66
CA GLY A 114 -23.50 39.56 1.27
C GLY A 114 -24.63 38.93 0.44
N LYS A 115 -25.87 39.36 0.71
CA LYS A 115 -27.04 38.93 -0.08
C LYS A 115 -26.80 39.22 -1.57
N GLY A 116 -27.05 38.23 -2.43
CA GLY A 116 -26.91 38.38 -3.88
C GLY A 116 -25.47 38.40 -4.41
N GLY A 117 -24.46 38.05 -3.60
CA GLY A 117 -23.07 37.97 -4.02
C GLY A 117 -22.29 39.29 -4.01
N ILE A 118 -22.89 40.39 -3.53
CA ILE A 118 -22.23 41.70 -3.40
C ILE A 118 -21.06 41.57 -2.42
N VAL A 119 -19.86 42.01 -2.82
CA VAL A 119 -18.67 41.97 -1.97
C VAL A 119 -18.78 43.01 -0.84
N LYS A 120 -18.48 42.62 0.40
CA LYS A 120 -18.66 43.51 1.58
C LYS A 120 -17.57 44.55 1.74
N ASN A 121 -16.31 44.12 1.62
CA ASN A 121 -15.14 44.85 2.12
C ASN A 121 -14.37 45.62 1.03
N TYR A 122 -14.88 45.63 -0.21
CA TYR A 122 -14.26 46.26 -1.37
C TYR A 122 -15.31 46.95 -2.24
N ASP A 123 -15.31 48.28 -2.26
CA ASP A 123 -16.29 49.08 -3.02
C ASP A 123 -16.00 49.20 -4.52
N THR A 124 -14.81 48.79 -4.98
CA THR A 124 -14.43 48.91 -6.41
C THR A 124 -13.60 47.71 -6.88
N ILE A 125 -13.64 47.44 -8.19
CA ILE A 125 -12.77 46.46 -8.84
C ILE A 125 -11.28 46.81 -8.66
N ASN A 126 -10.92 48.09 -8.64
CA ASN A 126 -9.54 48.53 -8.40
C ASN A 126 -9.06 48.16 -6.98
N ALA A 127 -9.93 48.19 -5.98
CA ALA A 127 -9.61 47.75 -4.62
C ALA A 127 -9.43 46.22 -4.54
N LEU A 128 -10.26 45.45 -5.27
CA LEU A 128 -10.06 44.00 -5.41
C LEU A 128 -8.79 43.65 -6.20
N LEU A 129 -8.45 44.40 -7.25
CA LEU A 129 -7.21 44.24 -8.02
C LEU A 129 -5.98 44.48 -7.13
N ALA A 130 -5.99 45.55 -6.32
CA ALA A 130 -4.93 45.80 -5.35
C ALA A 130 -4.80 44.67 -4.31
N HIS A 131 -5.92 44.13 -3.82
CA HIS A 131 -5.94 42.98 -2.90
C HIS A 131 -5.40 41.70 -3.54
N PHE A 132 -5.85 41.35 -4.75
CA PHE A 132 -5.38 40.17 -5.49
C PHE A 132 -3.88 40.27 -5.84
N LYS A 133 -3.38 41.46 -6.17
CA LYS A 133 -1.94 41.71 -6.43
C LYS A 133 -1.03 41.51 -5.20
N THR A 134 -1.55 41.16 -4.02
CA THR A 134 -0.75 40.75 -2.84
C THR A 134 -0.36 39.25 -2.84
N VAL A 135 -0.80 38.49 -3.84
CA VAL A 135 -0.53 37.05 -3.99
C VAL A 135 -0.33 36.56 -5.43
N MET A 136 -0.71 37.35 -6.43
CA MET A 136 -0.68 36.93 -7.83
C MET A 136 -0.30 38.09 -8.76
N SER A 137 0.12 37.78 -9.99
CA SER A 137 0.45 38.80 -10.99
C SER A 137 -0.76 39.68 -11.35
N GLU A 138 -0.50 40.86 -11.90
CA GLU A 138 -1.56 41.76 -12.39
C GLU A 138 -2.40 41.12 -13.50
N ASP A 139 -1.78 40.38 -14.42
CA ASP A 139 -2.47 39.63 -15.47
C ASP A 139 -3.41 38.56 -14.90
N LEU A 140 -2.93 37.77 -13.91
CA LEU A 140 -3.74 36.72 -13.28
C LEU A 140 -4.88 37.34 -12.46
N ALA A 141 -4.60 38.39 -11.68
CA ALA A 141 -5.61 39.13 -10.92
C ALA A 141 -6.70 39.73 -11.83
N GLN A 142 -6.31 40.37 -12.95
CA GLN A 142 -7.26 40.93 -13.90
C GLN A 142 -8.08 39.83 -14.59
N SER A 143 -7.47 38.69 -14.92
CA SER A 143 -8.19 37.54 -15.49
C SER A 143 -9.25 36.98 -14.51
N TYR A 144 -8.93 36.92 -13.21
CA TYR A 144 -9.88 36.49 -12.18
C TYR A 144 -11.02 37.48 -12.04
N LEU A 145 -10.74 38.79 -12.03
CA LEU A 145 -11.76 39.82 -11.95
C LEU A 145 -12.70 39.78 -13.16
N ASN A 146 -12.16 39.60 -14.37
CA ASN A 146 -12.94 39.53 -15.60
C ASN A 146 -13.85 38.28 -15.72
N VAL A 147 -13.56 37.21 -14.99
CA VAL A 147 -14.29 35.93 -15.08
C VAL A 147 -15.24 35.70 -13.91
N PHE A 148 -14.87 36.13 -12.70
CA PHE A 148 -15.61 35.80 -11.47
C PHE A 148 -16.34 36.99 -10.84
N PHE A 149 -16.16 38.22 -11.34
CA PHE A 149 -16.77 39.42 -10.77
C PHE A 149 -17.43 40.30 -11.83
N GLU A 150 -18.61 40.83 -11.49
CA GLU A 150 -19.30 41.86 -12.25
C GLU A 150 -19.52 43.12 -11.38
N MET A 151 -19.90 44.23 -12.00
CA MET A 151 -20.31 45.44 -11.27
C MET A 151 -21.83 45.51 -11.19
N TYR A 152 -22.36 45.59 -9.98
CA TYR A 152 -23.78 45.71 -9.68
C TYR A 152 -24.01 46.86 -8.70
N ASP A 153 -24.85 47.83 -9.08
CA ASP A 153 -25.14 49.04 -8.30
C ASP A 153 -23.87 49.76 -7.76
N GLY A 154 -22.88 49.92 -8.64
CA GLY A 154 -21.61 50.57 -8.31
C GLY A 154 -20.64 49.75 -7.44
N LYS A 155 -21.00 48.53 -7.02
CA LYS A 155 -20.16 47.64 -6.19
C LYS A 155 -19.76 46.35 -6.94
N PRO A 156 -18.60 45.74 -6.62
CA PRO A 156 -18.27 44.40 -7.08
C PRO A 156 -19.25 43.34 -6.56
N LYS A 157 -19.59 42.40 -7.43
CA LYS A 157 -20.45 41.25 -7.15
C LYS A 157 -19.79 40.00 -7.69
N MET A 158 -19.65 38.96 -6.87
CA MET A 158 -19.17 37.66 -7.32
C MET A 158 -20.24 36.97 -8.17
N ILE A 159 -19.86 36.48 -9.34
CA ILE A 159 -20.73 35.74 -10.26
C ILE A 159 -20.82 34.28 -9.80
N ALA A 160 -22.04 33.72 -9.76
CA ALA A 160 -22.26 32.32 -9.39
C ALA A 160 -21.81 31.35 -10.50
N THR A 161 -20.50 31.10 -10.56
CA THR A 161 -19.81 30.21 -11.51
C THR A 161 -18.99 29.15 -10.77
N GLU A 162 -18.46 28.15 -11.48
CA GLU A 162 -17.46 27.23 -10.91
C GLU A 162 -16.21 28.04 -10.51
N PRO A 163 -15.66 27.88 -9.29
CA PRO A 163 -14.49 28.64 -8.85
C PRO A 163 -13.21 28.25 -9.62
N PRO A 164 -12.13 29.06 -9.53
CA PRO A 164 -10.81 28.63 -9.99
C PRO A 164 -10.39 27.29 -9.36
N SER A 165 -9.65 26.50 -10.12
CA SER A 165 -9.04 25.27 -9.62
C SER A 165 -7.83 25.60 -8.74
N TRP A 166 -7.79 25.04 -7.54
CA TRP A 166 -6.77 25.29 -6.51
C TRP A 166 -5.82 24.11 -6.36
N LEU A 167 -4.63 24.31 -5.81
CA LEU A 167 -3.82 23.18 -5.34
C LEU A 167 -4.56 22.42 -4.23
N GLU A 168 -4.57 21.10 -4.34
CA GLU A 168 -4.93 20.17 -3.27
C GLU A 168 -3.63 19.69 -2.61
N PRO A 169 -3.23 20.21 -1.42
CA PRO A 169 -1.92 19.91 -0.86
C PRO A 169 -1.78 18.47 -0.33
N ASP A 170 -2.90 17.80 -0.06
CA ASP A 170 -2.98 16.44 0.49
C ASP A 170 -2.97 15.34 -0.59
N THR A 171 -3.07 15.70 -1.87
CA THR A 171 -2.93 14.79 -3.02
C THR A 171 -1.60 15.05 -3.72
N ASP A 172 -1.04 14.06 -4.44
CA ASP A 172 0.33 14.23 -4.97
C ASP A 172 0.43 15.34 -6.04
N TYR A 173 1.57 16.04 -6.03
CA TYR A 173 1.92 17.08 -6.98
C TYR A 173 3.44 17.17 -7.16
N GLN A 174 3.84 17.46 -8.39
CA GLN A 174 5.23 17.66 -8.76
C GLN A 174 5.64 19.11 -8.44
N PHE A 175 6.82 19.29 -7.86
CA PHE A 175 7.41 20.59 -7.60
C PHE A 175 8.73 20.69 -8.37
N LYS A 176 8.85 21.72 -9.23
CA LYS A 176 9.96 21.84 -10.20
C LYS A 176 10.51 23.26 -10.16
N ARG A 177 11.79 23.41 -9.83
CA ARG A 177 12.52 24.67 -10.06
C ARG A 177 12.77 24.85 -11.56
N LEU A 178 12.49 26.04 -12.10
CA LEU A 178 12.88 26.41 -13.46
C LEU A 178 14.13 27.28 -13.48
N ASN A 179 14.23 28.21 -12.54
CA ASN A 179 15.38 29.10 -12.33
C ASN A 179 15.37 29.57 -10.84
N PRO A 180 16.32 30.39 -10.37
CA PRO A 180 16.34 30.83 -8.96
C PRO A 180 15.07 31.52 -8.46
N THR A 181 14.35 32.25 -9.31
CA THR A 181 13.16 33.04 -8.97
C THR A 181 11.86 32.52 -9.60
N THR A 182 11.84 31.29 -10.14
CA THR A 182 10.63 30.71 -10.76
C THR A 182 10.54 29.19 -10.56
N TYR A 183 9.39 28.73 -10.08
CA TYR A 183 9.07 27.32 -9.85
C TYR A 183 7.70 26.98 -10.46
N HIS A 184 7.52 25.74 -10.91
CA HIS A 184 6.25 25.17 -11.32
C HIS A 184 5.78 24.14 -10.29
N VAL A 185 4.57 24.33 -9.77
CA VAL A 185 3.78 23.30 -9.09
C VAL A 185 2.85 22.69 -10.14
N VAL A 186 2.92 21.37 -10.33
CA VAL A 186 2.12 20.66 -11.34
C VAL A 186 1.29 19.57 -10.68
N GLN A 187 -0.04 19.65 -10.81
CA GLN A 187 -0.98 18.69 -10.24
C GLN A 187 -2.02 18.25 -11.27
N ARG A 188 -2.36 16.97 -11.25
CA ARG A 188 -3.44 16.39 -12.06
C ARG A 188 -4.73 16.40 -11.25
N GLN A 189 -5.80 16.93 -11.84
CA GLN A 189 -7.10 17.05 -11.20
C GLN A 189 -8.18 16.50 -12.13
N ILE A 190 -9.20 15.87 -11.54
CA ILE A 190 -10.32 15.27 -12.26
C ILE A 190 -11.60 15.79 -11.60
N SER A 191 -12.39 16.58 -12.33
CA SER A 191 -13.74 16.97 -11.91
C SER A 191 -14.77 16.67 -13.01
N ASP A 192 -16.02 16.41 -12.63
CA ASP A 192 -17.12 16.15 -13.57
C ASP A 192 -17.36 17.34 -14.52
N LEU A 193 -17.08 18.56 -14.04
CA LEU A 193 -17.30 19.81 -14.74
C LEU A 193 -16.17 20.13 -15.74
N THR A 194 -14.90 19.98 -15.32
CA THR A 194 -13.75 20.37 -16.15
C THR A 194 -13.11 19.20 -16.91
N GLY A 195 -13.38 17.97 -16.47
CA GLY A 195 -12.75 16.74 -16.92
C GLY A 195 -11.40 16.45 -16.24
N ASN A 196 -10.61 15.58 -16.86
CA ASN A 196 -9.24 15.29 -16.45
C ASN A 196 -8.28 16.34 -17.02
N ARG A 197 -7.55 17.05 -16.16
CA ARG A 197 -6.68 18.17 -16.53
C ARG A 197 -5.39 18.15 -15.73
N GLU A 198 -4.29 18.50 -16.36
CA GLU A 198 -3.04 18.82 -15.67
C GLU A 198 -2.96 20.33 -15.51
N TYR A 199 -2.87 20.80 -14.26
CA TYR A 199 -2.72 22.20 -13.91
C TYR A 199 -1.27 22.51 -13.59
N THR A 200 -0.77 23.60 -14.14
CA THR A 200 0.54 24.17 -13.82
C THR A 200 0.33 25.53 -13.17
N PHE A 201 0.72 25.63 -11.90
CA PHE A 201 0.79 26.88 -11.15
C PHE A 201 2.24 27.37 -11.19
N GLU A 202 2.47 28.51 -11.82
CA GLU A 202 3.78 29.14 -11.91
C GLU A 202 3.97 30.11 -10.76
N LEU A 203 4.93 29.82 -9.89
CA LEU A 203 5.32 30.64 -8.75
C LEU A 203 6.55 31.45 -9.10
N LYS A 204 6.55 32.74 -8.78
CA LYS A 204 7.62 33.68 -9.08
C LYS A 204 7.96 34.52 -7.85
N TYR A 205 9.24 34.82 -7.65
CA TYR A 205 9.68 35.74 -6.62
C TYR A 205 9.67 37.18 -7.17
N GLU A 206 8.91 38.07 -6.56
CA GLU A 206 8.71 39.45 -7.01
C GLU A 206 8.28 40.35 -5.83
N GLY A 207 8.92 41.52 -5.68
CA GLY A 207 8.63 42.43 -4.56
C GLY A 207 8.86 41.81 -3.18
N ASP A 208 10.01 41.15 -3.00
CA ASP A 208 10.45 40.42 -1.79
C ASP A 208 9.55 39.27 -1.30
N HIS A 209 8.57 38.83 -2.09
CA HIS A 209 7.73 37.68 -1.75
C HIS A 209 7.43 36.77 -2.96
N TRP A 210 6.94 35.56 -2.68
CA TRP A 210 6.47 34.63 -3.70
C TRP A 210 5.01 34.90 -4.06
N ILE A 211 4.75 35.04 -5.36
CA ILE A 211 3.42 35.21 -5.96
C ILE A 211 3.13 34.10 -6.97
N VAL A 212 1.85 33.89 -7.27
CA VAL A 212 1.41 33.08 -8.40
C VAL A 212 1.42 33.95 -9.66
N ASN A 213 2.43 33.75 -10.51
CA ASN A 213 2.61 34.52 -11.74
C ASN A 213 1.56 34.15 -12.81
N LYS A 214 1.24 32.86 -12.90
CA LYS A 214 0.37 32.32 -13.95
C LYS A 214 -0.22 30.98 -13.52
N ILE A 215 -1.42 30.69 -14.01
CA ILE A 215 -2.00 29.35 -13.96
C ILE A 215 -2.37 28.95 -15.39
N SER A 216 -2.01 27.73 -15.78
CA SER A 216 -2.45 27.12 -17.02
C SER A 216 -2.97 25.70 -16.76
N SER A 217 -3.73 25.15 -17.70
CA SER A 217 -4.04 23.72 -17.71
C SER A 217 -4.11 23.16 -19.11
N VAL A 218 -3.74 21.89 -19.24
CA VAL A 218 -3.97 21.08 -20.43
C VAL A 218 -5.04 20.03 -20.13
N LYS A 219 -6.02 19.88 -21.02
CA LYS A 219 -6.98 18.78 -20.93
C LYS A 219 -6.28 17.49 -21.33
N ILE A 220 -6.15 16.57 -20.38
CA ILE A 220 -5.61 15.25 -20.67
C ILE A 220 -6.72 14.46 -21.33
N GLN A 221 -6.48 14.05 -22.58
CA GLN A 221 -7.39 13.15 -23.29
C GLN A 221 -7.41 11.81 -22.54
N LYS A 222 -8.60 11.35 -22.10
CA LYS A 222 -8.75 10.00 -21.56
C LYS A 222 -8.33 9.02 -22.68
N LEU A 223 -7.57 7.99 -22.32
CA LEU A 223 -7.27 6.84 -23.19
C LEU A 223 -8.55 6.28 -23.80
N THR A 224 -8.46 5.65 -24.97
CA THR A 224 -9.54 4.84 -25.54
C THR A 224 -9.55 3.43 -24.94
N LYS A 225 -10.63 2.69 -25.21
CA LYS A 225 -10.75 1.26 -24.84
C LYS A 225 -9.63 0.42 -25.46
N ASN A 226 -9.36 0.63 -26.74
CA ASN A 226 -8.32 -0.06 -27.50
C ASN A 226 -6.90 0.22 -26.94
N GLU A 227 -6.64 1.45 -26.51
CA GLU A 227 -5.36 1.78 -25.84
C GLU A 227 -5.26 1.12 -24.45
N ALA A 228 -6.37 0.96 -23.73
CA ALA A 228 -6.40 0.21 -22.49
C ALA A 228 -6.19 -1.30 -22.69
N GLU A 229 -6.83 -1.90 -23.71
CA GLU A 229 -6.59 -3.29 -24.13
C GLU A 229 -5.12 -3.52 -24.51
N GLU A 230 -4.53 -2.60 -25.28
CA GLU A 230 -3.12 -2.68 -25.68
C GLU A 230 -2.18 -2.48 -24.48
N ILE A 231 -2.49 -1.60 -23.53
CA ILE A 231 -1.76 -1.49 -22.24
C ILE A 231 -1.81 -2.83 -21.49
N VAL A 232 -2.97 -3.48 -21.36
CA VAL A 232 -3.06 -4.81 -20.71
C VAL A 232 -2.23 -5.84 -21.45
N ARG A 233 -2.32 -5.88 -22.78
CA ARG A 233 -1.55 -6.82 -23.62
C ARG A 233 -0.04 -6.61 -23.49
N GLN A 234 0.43 -5.37 -23.49
CA GLN A 234 1.86 -5.03 -23.32
C GLN A 234 2.36 -5.33 -21.90
N ARG A 235 1.53 -5.15 -20.87
CA ARG A 235 1.90 -5.44 -19.47
C ARG A 235 2.02 -6.92 -19.17
N LEU A 236 1.19 -7.76 -19.79
CA LEU A 236 1.26 -9.22 -19.65
C LEU A 236 2.31 -9.83 -20.60
N GLY A 237 2.48 -9.29 -21.80
CA GLY A 237 3.54 -9.65 -22.73
C GLY A 237 3.59 -11.15 -23.01
N ASN A 238 4.64 -11.82 -22.52
CA ASN A 238 4.87 -13.27 -22.72
C ASN A 238 4.03 -14.16 -21.78
N GLU A 239 3.32 -13.62 -20.79
CA GLU A 239 2.44 -14.38 -19.89
C GLU A 239 1.16 -14.88 -20.61
N ILE A 240 0.79 -14.22 -21.71
CA ILE A 240 -0.35 -14.56 -22.56
C ILE A 240 0.08 -14.89 -24.00
N LYS A 241 -0.77 -15.59 -24.74
CA LYS A 241 -0.48 -15.91 -26.15
C LYS A 241 -0.91 -14.75 -27.05
N GLN A 242 -0.32 -14.64 -28.23
CA GLN A 242 -0.82 -13.73 -29.26
C GLN A 242 -2.29 -14.01 -29.66
N SER A 243 -2.76 -15.25 -29.48
CA SER A 243 -4.16 -15.66 -29.69
C SER A 243 -5.09 -15.35 -28.52
N THR A 244 -4.57 -14.98 -27.35
CA THR A 244 -5.37 -14.73 -26.15
C THR A 244 -6.10 -13.39 -26.30
N ILE A 245 -7.39 -13.42 -26.01
CA ILE A 245 -8.27 -12.25 -26.09
C ILE A 245 -7.94 -11.32 -24.93
N VAL A 246 -7.87 -10.04 -25.23
CA VAL A 246 -7.71 -8.93 -24.30
C VAL A 246 -8.71 -7.89 -24.80
N GLU A 247 -9.83 -7.74 -24.10
CA GLU A 247 -10.99 -6.98 -24.60
C GLU A 247 -11.58 -6.15 -23.45
N TYR A 248 -11.96 -4.89 -23.73
CA TYR A 248 -12.73 -4.07 -22.81
C TYR A 248 -14.11 -4.73 -22.57
N ASP A 249 -14.49 -4.86 -21.30
CA ASP A 249 -15.82 -5.35 -20.91
C ASP A 249 -16.72 -4.19 -20.45
N HIS A 250 -16.36 -3.55 -19.32
CA HIS A 250 -17.15 -2.46 -18.73
C HIS A 250 -16.28 -1.35 -18.11
N MET A 251 -16.93 -0.30 -17.59
CA MET A 251 -16.27 0.75 -16.83
C MET A 251 -16.74 0.68 -15.36
N GLU A 252 -15.80 0.65 -14.43
CA GLU A 252 -16.08 0.61 -12.99
C GLU A 252 -15.27 1.71 -12.29
N LYS A 253 -15.95 2.63 -11.58
CA LYS A 253 -15.32 3.74 -10.83
C LYS A 253 -14.31 4.54 -11.68
N ASP A 254 -14.77 5.00 -12.84
CA ASP A 254 -13.98 5.68 -13.87
C ASP A 254 -12.80 4.90 -14.49
N GLN A 255 -12.59 3.63 -14.11
CA GLN A 255 -11.54 2.78 -14.66
C GLN A 255 -12.11 1.82 -15.72
N TYR A 256 -11.35 1.60 -16.80
CA TYR A 256 -11.69 0.59 -17.80
C TYR A 256 -11.40 -0.80 -17.26
N VAL A 257 -12.40 -1.67 -17.24
CA VAL A 257 -12.25 -3.09 -16.93
C VAL A 257 -12.02 -3.87 -18.22
N VAL A 258 -10.90 -4.58 -18.27
CA VAL A 258 -10.44 -5.38 -19.40
C VAL A 258 -10.38 -6.84 -18.97
N HIS A 259 -10.99 -7.72 -19.77
CA HIS A 259 -11.02 -9.16 -19.58
C HIS A 259 -9.92 -9.82 -20.42
N VAL A 260 -9.22 -10.81 -19.88
CA VAL A 260 -8.17 -11.56 -20.57
C VAL A 260 -8.45 -13.05 -20.51
N TYR A 261 -8.63 -13.69 -21.67
CA TYR A 261 -9.11 -15.07 -21.75
C TYR A 261 -8.82 -15.80 -23.07
N ASP A 262 -8.82 -17.13 -23.04
CA ASP A 262 -8.90 -18.01 -24.21
C ASP A 262 -10.32 -18.61 -24.32
N TRP A 263 -10.79 -18.90 -25.54
CA TRP A 263 -11.93 -19.79 -25.77
C TRP A 263 -11.45 -21.24 -25.86
N ILE A 264 -11.89 -22.10 -24.95
CA ILE A 264 -11.64 -23.56 -25.00
C ILE A 264 -12.87 -24.25 -25.58
N LYS A 265 -12.68 -25.14 -26.55
CA LYS A 265 -13.73 -26.02 -27.09
C LYS A 265 -13.56 -27.43 -26.54
N ASP A 266 -14.63 -27.98 -25.99
CA ASP A 266 -14.72 -29.38 -25.60
C ASP A 266 -16.00 -29.99 -26.19
N GLY A 267 -15.85 -30.99 -27.06
CA GLY A 267 -16.93 -31.58 -27.84
C GLY A 267 -17.73 -30.54 -28.64
N GLN A 268 -19.01 -30.35 -28.27
CA GLN A 268 -19.91 -29.35 -28.87
C GLN A 268 -20.02 -28.06 -28.05
N THR A 269 -19.42 -28.02 -26.85
CA THR A 269 -19.48 -26.90 -25.91
C THR A 269 -18.24 -26.01 -26.02
N THR A 270 -18.41 -24.70 -25.80
CA THR A 270 -17.32 -23.72 -25.75
C THR A 270 -17.35 -23.04 -24.39
N HIS A 271 -16.19 -22.97 -23.74
CA HIS A 271 -15.99 -22.42 -22.41
C HIS A 271 -14.97 -21.27 -22.45
N THR A 272 -15.12 -20.32 -21.53
CA THR A 272 -14.19 -19.20 -21.36
C THR A 272 -13.15 -19.54 -20.30
N ALA A 273 -11.87 -19.61 -20.70
CA ALA A 273 -10.75 -19.77 -19.77
C ALA A 273 -10.17 -18.39 -19.45
N THR A 274 -10.60 -17.81 -18.32
CA THR A 274 -10.13 -16.49 -17.88
C THR A 274 -8.73 -16.58 -17.29
N TYR A 275 -7.79 -15.80 -17.82
CA TYR A 275 -6.47 -15.58 -17.25
C TYR A 275 -6.48 -14.42 -16.25
N GLY A 276 -7.27 -13.38 -16.51
CA GLY A 276 -7.33 -12.24 -15.59
C GLY A 276 -8.38 -11.20 -15.91
N TRP A 277 -8.58 -10.33 -14.93
CA TRP A 277 -9.37 -9.11 -15.01
C TRP A 277 -8.48 -7.95 -14.55
N TYR A 278 -8.51 -6.84 -15.28
CA TYR A 278 -7.61 -5.71 -15.05
C TYR A 278 -8.33 -4.39 -15.16
N LYS A 279 -7.99 -3.45 -14.28
CA LYS A 279 -8.39 -2.05 -14.34
C LYS A 279 -7.28 -1.23 -14.97
N VAL A 280 -7.62 -0.49 -16.02
CA VAL A 280 -6.77 0.55 -16.60
C VAL A 280 -7.40 1.91 -16.32
N ASN A 281 -6.64 2.78 -15.68
CA ASN A 281 -7.04 4.14 -15.39
C ASN A 281 -6.95 5.00 -16.67
N PRO A 282 -8.07 5.51 -17.24
CA PRO A 282 -8.06 6.25 -18.50
C PRO A 282 -7.29 7.57 -18.42
N ALA A 283 -7.04 8.08 -17.20
CA ALA A 283 -6.34 9.33 -16.97
C ALA A 283 -4.81 9.19 -16.92
N THR A 284 -4.29 8.01 -16.58
CA THR A 284 -2.86 7.79 -16.26
C THR A 284 -2.21 6.64 -17.02
N GLY A 285 -2.98 5.69 -17.57
CA GLY A 285 -2.45 4.41 -18.06
C GLY A 285 -1.94 3.49 -16.95
N GLU A 286 -2.25 3.81 -15.69
CA GLU A 286 -2.04 2.93 -14.54
C GLU A 286 -2.85 1.64 -14.73
N PHE A 287 -2.18 0.52 -14.54
CA PHE A 287 -2.69 -0.83 -14.76
C PHE A 287 -2.64 -1.61 -13.44
N THR A 288 -3.78 -2.11 -13.01
CA THR A 288 -3.97 -2.79 -11.73
C THR A 288 -4.80 -4.05 -11.95
N SER A 289 -4.39 -5.21 -11.42
CA SER A 289 -5.24 -6.39 -11.48
C SER A 289 -6.46 -6.22 -10.55
N LEU A 290 -7.63 -6.66 -11.01
CA LEU A 290 -8.85 -6.68 -10.19
C LEU A 290 -8.75 -7.67 -9.03
N PHE A 291 -7.83 -8.63 -9.10
CA PHE A 291 -7.35 -9.37 -7.95
C PHE A 291 -6.35 -8.48 -7.19
N GLY A 292 -6.82 -7.84 -6.11
CA GLY A 292 -6.10 -6.75 -5.43
C GLY A 292 -4.82 -7.15 -4.67
N ASN A 293 -3.86 -6.24 -4.55
CA ASN A 293 -2.44 -6.52 -4.27
C ASN A 293 -2.07 -7.26 -2.95
N ASN A 294 -2.96 -7.41 -1.97
CA ASN A 294 -2.70 -8.30 -0.80
C ASN A 294 -3.36 -9.67 -0.96
N GLU A 295 -4.63 -9.71 -1.38
CA GLU A 295 -5.37 -10.96 -1.58
C GLU A 295 -4.86 -11.75 -2.79
N SER A 296 -4.50 -11.05 -3.87
CA SER A 296 -3.82 -11.61 -5.05
C SER A 296 -2.38 -12.03 -4.75
N MET A 297 -1.64 -11.31 -3.92
CA MET A 297 -0.32 -11.78 -3.49
C MET A 297 -0.45 -13.07 -2.68
N ALA A 298 -1.41 -13.14 -1.76
CA ALA A 298 -1.70 -14.33 -0.99
C ALA A 298 -2.16 -15.51 -1.88
N GLU A 299 -3.12 -15.31 -2.79
CA GLU A 299 -3.58 -16.35 -3.73
C GLU A 299 -2.47 -16.80 -4.68
N GLN A 300 -1.69 -15.89 -5.27
CA GLN A 300 -0.55 -16.25 -6.12
C GLN A 300 0.53 -17.05 -5.38
N ILE A 301 0.78 -16.75 -4.10
CA ILE A 301 1.75 -17.50 -3.30
C ILE A 301 1.15 -18.84 -2.87
N LYS A 302 -0.15 -18.92 -2.52
CA LYS A 302 -0.89 -20.17 -2.29
C LYS A 302 -0.96 -21.06 -3.53
N GLU A 303 -1.08 -20.49 -4.72
CA GLU A 303 -1.04 -21.20 -6.00
C GLU A 303 0.38 -21.72 -6.30
N ARG A 304 1.41 -20.87 -6.16
CA ARG A 304 2.82 -21.32 -6.25
C ARG A 304 3.14 -22.41 -5.23
N ALA A 305 2.64 -22.30 -4.00
CA ALA A 305 2.75 -23.32 -2.96
C ALA A 305 1.98 -24.60 -3.32
N THR A 306 0.81 -24.49 -3.95
CA THR A 306 0.05 -25.62 -4.48
C THR A 306 0.83 -26.35 -5.57
N TYR A 307 1.48 -25.64 -6.50
CA TYR A 307 2.39 -26.26 -7.48
C TYR A 307 3.60 -26.95 -6.83
N VAL A 308 4.26 -26.30 -5.86
CA VAL A 308 5.40 -26.86 -5.12
C VAL A 308 4.99 -28.13 -4.36
N ARG A 309 3.90 -28.09 -3.59
CA ARG A 309 3.30 -29.24 -2.90
C ARG A 309 2.96 -30.37 -3.88
N ASN A 310 2.29 -30.05 -4.99
CA ASN A 310 1.93 -31.05 -6.00
C ASN A 310 3.16 -31.68 -6.67
N ALA A 311 4.28 -30.95 -6.79
CA ALA A 311 5.56 -31.49 -7.25
C ALA A 311 6.21 -32.42 -6.19
N LEU A 312 6.18 -32.03 -4.90
CA LEU A 312 6.66 -32.85 -3.79
C LEU A 312 5.90 -34.18 -3.68
N VAL A 313 4.57 -34.13 -3.66
CA VAL A 313 3.67 -35.31 -3.62
C VAL A 313 3.95 -36.28 -4.77
N LYS A 314 4.26 -35.76 -5.97
CA LYS A 314 4.56 -36.58 -7.16
C LYS A 314 6.02 -37.01 -7.29
N GLY A 315 6.92 -36.53 -6.42
CA GLY A 315 8.37 -36.71 -6.57
C GLY A 315 8.98 -35.98 -7.78
N ASP A 316 8.27 -35.01 -8.37
CA ASP A 316 8.72 -34.27 -9.55
C ASP A 316 9.68 -33.14 -9.15
N MET A 317 10.93 -33.52 -8.91
CA MET A 317 11.98 -32.58 -8.55
C MET A 317 12.40 -31.65 -9.70
N ALA A 318 12.11 -32.03 -10.96
CA ALA A 318 12.40 -31.16 -12.11
C ALA A 318 11.44 -29.97 -12.14
N THR A 319 10.15 -30.19 -11.87
CA THR A 319 9.19 -29.10 -11.66
C THR A 319 9.52 -28.31 -10.41
N LEU A 320 9.85 -28.96 -9.28
CA LEU A 320 10.21 -28.28 -8.02
C LEU A 320 11.35 -27.27 -8.20
N ALA A 321 12.42 -27.65 -8.89
CA ALA A 321 13.60 -26.80 -9.11
C ALA A 321 13.29 -25.44 -9.77
N ASN A 322 12.22 -25.36 -10.58
CA ASN A 322 11.81 -24.10 -11.22
C ASN A 322 11.35 -23.06 -10.18
N TYR A 323 10.72 -23.50 -9.08
CA TYR A 323 10.21 -22.64 -8.00
C TYR A 323 11.26 -22.31 -6.93
N VAL A 324 12.38 -23.04 -6.86
CA VAL A 324 13.45 -22.82 -5.88
C VAL A 324 14.24 -21.53 -6.18
N HIS A 325 14.59 -20.80 -5.12
CA HIS A 325 15.35 -19.54 -5.18
C HIS A 325 16.78 -19.81 -5.71
N PRO A 326 17.24 -19.13 -6.78
CA PRO A 326 18.51 -19.46 -7.43
C PRO A 326 19.72 -19.27 -6.50
N GLU A 327 19.79 -18.14 -5.78
CA GLU A 327 20.94 -17.81 -4.93
C GLU A 327 20.92 -18.50 -3.55
N LYS A 328 19.74 -18.67 -2.94
CA LYS A 328 19.57 -19.21 -1.57
C LYS A 328 19.36 -20.71 -1.51
N GLY A 329 18.99 -21.35 -2.63
CA GLY A 329 18.64 -22.76 -2.66
C GLY A 329 17.33 -23.08 -1.93
N LEU A 330 17.24 -24.31 -1.43
CA LEU A 330 16.10 -24.85 -0.67
C LEU A 330 16.59 -25.45 0.64
N LEU A 331 16.28 -24.78 1.76
CA LEU A 331 16.46 -25.30 3.11
C LEU A 331 15.39 -26.35 3.42
N ILE A 332 15.76 -27.40 4.14
CA ILE A 332 14.86 -28.45 4.62
C ILE A 332 14.97 -28.52 6.14
N SER A 333 13.86 -28.28 6.86
CA SER A 333 13.78 -28.47 8.32
C SER A 333 12.77 -29.58 8.66
N PRO A 334 13.10 -30.52 9.56
CA PRO A 334 12.20 -31.60 9.95
C PRO A 334 11.13 -31.22 10.97
N TYR A 335 11.27 -30.03 11.59
CA TYR A 335 10.41 -29.47 12.63
C TYR A 335 10.29 -27.94 12.48
N GLU A 336 9.30 -27.35 13.17
CA GLU A 336 8.97 -25.92 13.12
C GLU A 336 10.11 -24.99 13.58
N HIS A 337 11.00 -25.50 14.43
CA HIS A 337 12.23 -24.85 14.80
C HIS A 337 13.33 -25.24 13.81
N ILE A 338 13.69 -24.30 12.94
CA ILE A 338 14.82 -24.42 12.01
C ILE A 338 16.11 -24.33 12.82
N SER A 339 16.94 -25.37 12.74
CA SER A 339 18.27 -25.44 13.39
C SER A 339 19.34 -24.76 12.54
N ASP A 340 20.42 -24.29 13.17
CA ASP A 340 21.60 -23.71 12.49
C ASP A 340 22.32 -24.70 11.58
N ASP A 341 22.13 -26.02 11.78
CA ASP A 341 22.68 -27.11 10.96
C ASP A 341 21.70 -27.63 9.88
N ALA A 342 20.57 -26.94 9.66
CA ALA A 342 19.56 -27.34 8.68
C ALA A 342 20.10 -27.47 7.25
N VAL A 343 19.68 -28.54 6.56
CA VAL A 343 20.24 -28.93 5.26
C VAL A 343 19.73 -28.03 4.13
N VAL A 344 20.63 -27.41 3.38
CA VAL A 344 20.31 -26.57 2.22
C VAL A 344 20.84 -27.20 0.93
N PHE A 345 19.98 -27.35 -0.08
CA PHE A 345 20.36 -27.78 -1.43
C PHE A 345 20.33 -26.62 -2.41
N LYS A 346 21.29 -26.58 -3.34
CA LYS A 346 21.28 -25.63 -4.46
C LYS A 346 20.21 -26.01 -5.48
N LYS A 347 19.69 -25.03 -6.20
CA LYS A 347 18.65 -25.20 -7.22
C LYS A 347 19.00 -26.27 -8.26
N GLU A 348 20.28 -26.36 -8.61
CA GLU A 348 20.83 -27.26 -9.62
C GLU A 348 20.91 -28.72 -9.13
N GLU A 349 20.94 -28.94 -7.82
CA GLU A 349 20.98 -30.28 -7.21
C GLU A 349 19.58 -30.92 -7.18
N ILE A 350 18.54 -30.09 -6.97
CA ILE A 350 17.13 -30.51 -6.81
C ILE A 350 16.69 -31.56 -7.85
N PRO A 351 16.86 -31.39 -9.18
CA PRO A 351 16.40 -32.38 -10.18
C PRO A 351 17.01 -33.79 -10.07
N SER A 352 18.06 -33.95 -9.26
CA SER A 352 18.70 -35.25 -8.97
C SER A 352 18.52 -35.72 -7.52
N LEU A 353 17.93 -34.90 -6.64
CA LEU A 353 17.83 -35.12 -5.19
C LEU A 353 17.31 -36.51 -4.80
N LEU A 354 16.14 -36.93 -5.31
CA LEU A 354 15.54 -38.24 -4.98
C LEU A 354 16.24 -39.44 -5.65
N LYS A 355 17.32 -39.21 -6.41
CA LYS A 355 18.22 -40.24 -6.97
C LYS A 355 19.49 -40.41 -6.12
N MET A 356 19.72 -39.54 -5.14
CA MET A 356 20.87 -39.64 -4.24
C MET A 356 20.70 -40.81 -3.26
N SER A 357 21.66 -41.73 -3.25
CA SER A 357 21.75 -42.84 -2.27
C SER A 357 22.51 -42.47 -0.99
N LYS A 358 22.99 -41.23 -0.88
CA LYS A 358 23.69 -40.74 0.31
C LYS A 358 22.70 -40.51 1.45
N THR A 359 22.93 -41.14 2.59
CA THR A 359 22.26 -40.83 3.86
C THR A 359 22.62 -39.43 4.34
N ILE A 360 21.63 -38.69 4.83
CA ILE A 360 21.75 -37.34 5.37
C ILE A 360 21.19 -37.35 6.79
N VAL A 361 21.83 -36.58 7.68
CA VAL A 361 21.25 -36.21 8.98
C VAL A 361 20.40 -34.96 8.75
N TRP A 362 19.11 -35.06 8.99
CA TRP A 362 18.15 -33.97 8.76
C TRP A 362 17.91 -33.08 9.98
N GLY A 363 18.36 -33.53 11.15
CA GLY A 363 18.12 -32.96 12.47
C GLY A 363 18.18 -34.08 13.52
N ASN A 364 17.62 -33.86 14.71
CA ASN A 364 17.52 -34.87 15.77
C ASN A 364 16.05 -35.09 16.15
N GLU A 365 15.65 -36.33 16.42
CA GLU A 365 14.30 -36.72 16.83
C GLU A 365 13.89 -36.02 18.14
N ASP A 366 12.71 -35.41 18.18
CA ASP A 366 12.15 -34.85 19.42
C ASP A 366 11.92 -35.95 20.48
N GLY A 367 12.12 -35.60 21.76
CA GLY A 367 12.13 -36.50 22.93
C GLY A 367 13.26 -37.55 22.98
N SER A 368 13.69 -38.07 21.82
CA SER A 368 14.68 -39.15 21.65
C SER A 368 16.12 -38.62 21.53
N GLY A 369 16.30 -37.44 20.94
CA GLY A 369 17.59 -36.79 20.71
C GLY A 369 18.49 -37.48 19.68
N LYS A 370 18.02 -38.51 18.98
CA LYS A 370 18.81 -39.29 18.01
C LYS A 370 18.87 -38.59 16.65
N PRO A 371 20.00 -38.64 15.92
CA PRO A 371 20.09 -38.05 14.59
C PRO A 371 19.16 -38.73 13.57
N MET A 372 18.31 -37.93 12.93
CA MET A 372 17.35 -38.36 11.90
C MET A 372 18.09 -38.69 10.60
N ASN A 373 18.50 -39.95 10.44
CA ASN A 373 19.29 -40.44 9.30
C ASN A 373 18.39 -41.05 8.22
N SER A 374 18.38 -40.47 7.01
CA SER A 374 17.73 -41.09 5.84
C SER A 374 18.27 -40.55 4.51
N THR A 375 18.04 -41.26 3.41
CA THR A 375 18.24 -40.69 2.06
C THR A 375 17.15 -39.66 1.73
N PRO A 376 17.38 -38.72 0.79
CA PRO A 376 16.34 -37.78 0.36
C PRO A 376 15.07 -38.47 -0.16
N LYS A 377 15.21 -39.64 -0.80
CA LYS A 377 14.06 -40.43 -1.28
C LYS A 377 13.17 -40.94 -0.16
N GLU A 378 13.75 -41.32 0.98
CA GLU A 378 13.01 -41.76 2.16
C GLU A 378 12.42 -40.56 2.91
N TYR A 379 13.22 -39.51 3.13
CA TYR A 379 12.77 -38.29 3.82
C TYR A 379 11.55 -37.65 3.15
N PHE A 380 11.55 -37.50 1.82
CA PHE A 380 10.47 -36.84 1.07
C PHE A 380 9.17 -37.65 1.04
N GLN A 381 9.13 -38.89 1.55
CA GLN A 381 7.87 -39.64 1.70
C GLN A 381 6.89 -38.93 2.63
N ARG A 382 7.39 -38.19 3.64
CA ARG A 382 6.57 -37.41 4.57
C ARG A 382 5.76 -36.28 3.93
N TYR A 383 5.95 -36.01 2.63
CA TYR A 383 5.18 -35.01 1.89
C TYR A 383 3.99 -35.59 1.10
N GLN A 384 3.78 -36.92 1.10
CA GLN A 384 2.71 -37.56 0.32
C GLN A 384 1.30 -37.30 0.90
N ASP A 385 1.19 -37.16 2.23
CA ASP A 385 -0.08 -36.98 2.94
C ASP A 385 -0.78 -35.65 2.62
N PHE A 386 -0.03 -34.65 2.13
CA PHE A 386 -0.57 -33.35 1.74
C PHE A 386 -1.32 -33.36 0.39
N SER A 387 -1.37 -34.51 -0.30
CA SER A 387 -2.05 -34.70 -1.60
C SER A 387 -3.50 -34.20 -1.65
N ASN A 388 -4.24 -34.35 -0.54
CA ASN A 388 -5.66 -34.01 -0.45
C ASN A 388 -5.94 -32.73 0.39
N THR A 389 -4.95 -31.86 0.57
CA THR A 389 -5.13 -30.61 1.34
C THR A 389 -5.72 -29.47 0.49
N ASP A 390 -6.40 -28.54 1.16
CA ASP A 390 -6.94 -27.30 0.58
C ASP A 390 -5.86 -26.39 -0.04
N LYS A 391 -6.23 -25.20 -0.53
CA LYS A 391 -5.33 -24.17 -1.08
C LYS A 391 -4.20 -23.69 -0.15
N GLY A 392 -4.20 -24.13 1.11
CA GLY A 392 -3.23 -23.74 2.13
C GLY A 392 -3.56 -22.41 2.82
N THR A 393 -3.13 -22.27 4.07
CA THR A 393 -3.31 -21.07 4.89
C THR A 393 -2.11 -20.13 4.70
N PHE A 394 -2.35 -18.84 4.50
CA PHE A 394 -1.29 -17.86 4.17
C PHE A 394 -0.93 -17.00 5.39
N ASP A 395 0.36 -16.98 5.76
CA ASP A 395 0.98 -16.23 6.87
C ASP A 395 0.35 -16.37 8.28
N ASP A 396 -0.58 -17.30 8.45
CA ASP A 396 -1.28 -17.64 9.70
C ASP A 396 -0.52 -18.72 10.49
N LEU A 397 0.69 -18.38 10.95
CA LEU A 397 1.57 -19.30 11.69
C LEU A 397 1.03 -19.62 13.10
N LYS A 398 0.34 -20.75 13.22
CA LYS A 398 -0.27 -21.23 14.47
C LYS A 398 0.58 -22.29 15.17
N GLN A 399 1.09 -21.94 16.35
CA GLN A 399 1.72 -22.88 17.27
C GLN A 399 0.72 -23.98 17.67
N ARG A 400 1.09 -25.25 17.44
CA ARG A 400 0.24 -26.43 17.75
C ARG A 400 0.99 -27.51 18.53
N GLY A 401 2.25 -27.77 18.19
CA GLY A 401 3.14 -28.67 18.92
C GLY A 401 3.90 -27.97 20.05
N ASN A 402 4.80 -28.70 20.70
CA ASN A 402 5.68 -28.18 21.75
C ASN A 402 6.93 -27.45 21.19
N ILE A 403 7.27 -27.68 19.91
CA ILE A 403 8.45 -27.11 19.25
C ILE A 403 8.17 -25.67 18.78
N PRO A 404 8.94 -24.64 19.21
CA PRO A 404 8.64 -23.25 18.90
C PRO A 404 8.99 -22.86 17.45
N ILE A 405 8.00 -22.34 16.72
CA ILE A 405 8.15 -21.84 15.35
C ILE A 405 9.11 -20.63 15.31
N ASN A 406 10.26 -20.75 14.64
CA ASN A 406 11.23 -19.66 14.42
C ASN A 406 11.32 -19.18 12.96
N ILE A 407 10.40 -19.62 12.09
CA ILE A 407 10.46 -19.42 10.63
C ILE A 407 10.64 -17.94 10.24
N LYS A 408 9.99 -17.02 10.96
CA LYS A 408 10.08 -15.56 10.69
C LYS A 408 11.35 -14.92 11.28
N ASP A 409 12.03 -15.56 12.24
CA ASP A 409 13.31 -15.06 12.76
C ASP A 409 14.43 -15.35 11.75
N ILE A 410 14.42 -16.56 11.16
CA ILE A 410 15.34 -16.97 10.08
C ILE A 410 15.01 -16.26 8.76
N PHE A 411 13.72 -16.04 8.47
CA PHE A 411 13.25 -15.44 7.22
C PHE A 411 12.30 -14.24 7.44
N PRO A 412 12.77 -13.10 7.99
CA PRO A 412 11.90 -11.97 8.39
C PRO A 412 11.09 -11.37 7.23
N ASN A 413 11.68 -11.29 6.03
CA ASN A 413 11.02 -10.78 4.83
C ASN A 413 10.41 -11.90 3.95
N SER A 414 9.82 -12.92 4.57
CA SER A 414 9.15 -14.04 3.88
C SER A 414 7.63 -14.04 4.02
N HIS A 415 6.98 -14.71 3.09
CA HIS A 415 5.61 -15.21 3.25
C HIS A 415 5.62 -16.73 3.38
N VAL A 416 4.70 -17.29 4.18
CA VAL A 416 4.60 -18.73 4.41
C VAL A 416 3.22 -19.23 4.01
N VAL A 417 3.15 -20.41 3.38
CA VAL A 417 1.90 -21.14 3.17
C VAL A 417 1.96 -22.45 3.95
N GLU A 418 1.00 -22.66 4.85
CA GLU A 418 0.79 -23.92 5.55
C GLU A 418 -0.21 -24.81 4.79
N PHE A 419 0.18 -26.04 4.47
CA PHE A 419 -0.76 -27.12 4.24
C PHE A 419 -0.89 -27.96 5.51
N TYR A 420 -2.06 -27.94 6.14
CA TYR A 420 -2.32 -28.62 7.41
C TYR A 420 -3.11 -29.91 7.18
N HIS A 421 -2.65 -31.00 7.80
CA HIS A 421 -3.38 -32.25 7.96
C HIS A 421 -3.87 -32.35 9.42
N PRO A 422 -5.18 -32.37 9.69
CA PRO A 422 -5.73 -32.24 11.05
C PRO A 422 -5.60 -33.49 11.93
N GLY A 423 -4.99 -34.56 11.42
CA GLY A 423 -4.95 -35.87 12.07
C GLY A 423 -6.26 -36.64 11.93
N THR A 424 -6.25 -37.90 12.36
CA THR A 424 -7.39 -38.82 12.30
C THR A 424 -8.02 -39.03 13.67
N GLU A 425 -9.34 -39.24 13.72
CA GLU A 425 -10.03 -39.59 14.97
C GLU A 425 -9.54 -40.92 15.56
N GLN A 426 -9.03 -41.83 14.72
CA GLN A 426 -8.46 -43.11 15.16
C GLN A 426 -7.23 -42.93 16.06
N ASN A 427 -6.39 -41.93 15.77
CA ASN A 427 -5.19 -41.62 16.54
C ASN A 427 -5.44 -40.45 17.53
N SER A 428 -6.70 -40.15 17.85
CA SER A 428 -7.11 -39.00 18.68
C SER A 428 -6.56 -37.65 18.19
N LYS A 429 -6.32 -37.52 16.88
CA LYS A 429 -5.65 -36.39 16.20
C LYS A 429 -4.19 -36.14 16.64
N MET A 430 -3.54 -37.11 17.28
CA MET A 430 -2.10 -37.06 17.64
C MET A 430 -1.18 -37.45 16.45
N ASP A 431 -1.73 -37.44 15.25
CA ASP A 431 -1.12 -37.67 13.94
C ASP A 431 -1.32 -36.46 13.01
N TRP A 432 -1.57 -35.26 13.57
CA TRP A 432 -1.60 -34.03 12.80
C TRP A 432 -0.21 -33.68 12.25
N SER A 433 -0.17 -33.04 11.08
CA SER A 433 1.07 -32.57 10.46
C SER A 433 0.86 -31.29 9.64
N SER A 434 1.94 -30.53 9.45
CA SER A 434 1.97 -29.31 8.64
C SER A 434 3.14 -29.38 7.65
N LEU A 435 2.90 -28.91 6.43
CA LEU A 435 3.94 -28.55 5.47
C LEU A 435 3.91 -27.03 5.29
N TYR A 436 4.89 -26.34 5.87
CA TYR A 436 5.11 -24.91 5.65
C TYR A 436 6.06 -24.72 4.47
N ILE A 437 5.61 -23.97 3.46
CA ILE A 437 6.41 -23.60 2.29
C ILE A 437 6.74 -22.12 2.40
N VAL A 438 8.04 -21.79 2.51
CA VAL A 438 8.52 -20.44 2.79
C VAL A 438 9.00 -19.77 1.50
N PHE A 439 8.52 -18.57 1.23
CA PHE A 439 8.79 -17.80 0.02
C PHE A 439 9.51 -16.49 0.31
N GLN A 440 10.50 -16.16 -0.51
CA GLN A 440 11.11 -14.83 -0.58
C GLN A 440 11.24 -14.38 -2.04
N LYS A 441 11.32 -13.07 -2.25
CA LYS A 441 11.65 -12.52 -3.57
C LYS A 441 13.10 -12.79 -3.94
N ASP A 442 13.33 -13.16 -5.20
CA ASP A 442 14.66 -13.16 -5.80
C ASP A 442 15.04 -11.76 -6.34
N SER A 443 16.22 -11.66 -6.96
CA SER A 443 16.78 -10.45 -7.56
C SER A 443 15.96 -9.89 -8.74
N LYS A 444 14.91 -10.58 -9.22
CA LYS A 444 13.94 -10.09 -10.21
C LYS A 444 12.60 -9.68 -9.59
N GLY A 445 12.43 -9.87 -8.27
CA GLY A 445 11.19 -9.65 -7.56
C GLY A 445 10.19 -10.81 -7.65
N GLU A 446 10.58 -11.96 -8.21
CA GLU A 446 9.72 -13.15 -8.29
C GLU A 446 9.70 -13.89 -6.94
N TRP A 447 8.52 -14.32 -6.48
CA TRP A 447 8.41 -15.18 -5.29
C TRP A 447 8.96 -16.59 -5.58
N LYS A 448 10.05 -16.96 -4.90
CA LYS A 448 10.69 -18.28 -4.98
C LYS A 448 10.68 -18.96 -3.61
N THR A 449 10.59 -20.29 -3.61
CA THR A 449 10.70 -21.11 -2.41
C THR A 449 12.13 -21.09 -1.88
N VAL A 450 12.29 -20.79 -0.59
CA VAL A 450 13.59 -20.80 0.13
C VAL A 450 13.67 -21.90 1.19
N ALA A 451 12.54 -22.37 1.73
CA ALA A 451 12.53 -23.48 2.67
C ALA A 451 11.26 -24.35 2.57
N LEU A 452 11.41 -25.64 2.90
CA LEU A 452 10.34 -26.53 3.31
C LEU A 452 10.55 -26.84 4.80
N VAL A 453 9.54 -26.58 5.61
CA VAL A 453 9.56 -26.82 7.06
C VAL A 453 8.40 -27.74 7.39
N SER A 454 8.68 -28.88 8.00
CA SER A 454 7.65 -29.77 8.53
C SER A 454 7.24 -29.35 9.93
N GLY A 455 5.96 -29.51 10.25
CA GLY A 455 5.45 -29.57 11.62
C GLY A 455 4.67 -30.85 11.84
N GLN A 456 4.61 -31.34 13.08
CA GLN A 456 3.87 -32.56 13.42
C GLN A 456 3.68 -32.68 14.93
N TRP A 457 2.76 -33.54 15.36
CA TRP A 457 2.70 -33.97 16.75
C TRP A 457 4.03 -34.63 17.20
N THR A 458 4.45 -34.31 18.43
CA THR A 458 5.60 -34.90 19.12
C THR A 458 5.25 -35.22 20.58
N ILE A 459 6.08 -36.05 21.22
CA ILE A 459 5.78 -36.87 22.42
C ILE A 459 6.12 -36.13 23.71
#